data_AF-A0A1G2DX87-F1
#
_entry.id   AF-A0A1G2DX87-F1
#
_cell.length_a   1.000
_cell.length_b   1.000
_cell.length_c   1.000
_cell.angle_alpha   90.00
_cell.angle_beta   90.00
_cell.angle_gamma   90.00
#
_symmetry.space_group_name_H-M   'P 1'
#
loop_
_entity.id
_entity.type
_entity.pdbx_description
1 polymer ?
#
loop_
_entity_poly.entity_id
_entity_poly.type
_entity_poly.pdbx_seq_one_letter_code
_entity_poly.pdbx_strand_id
1 'polypeptide(L)'
;MKNPSLETSETMDRLHTFIDRTVPIKIGYLLFIVFLKDVVSYPVPNIVTVIVSIMILSATILAFYFEKYPLSTKTIINTFFFYTLFDLLLLTIVIHFLAGIEFIYYVFYIILGFAFFSQRQAIFLTFWTILLFVGLIYLKYFQIISDIHLIPLQAQGLHDFLFVFTTTTLYVLSLCFLGFLSFGFYQTMIKRINLLQKTQIILEIEKGSLEIRVRARKRELGLERKNLEKRINERKKELEEENQKLEGRIEELTKFQKVTLGRELKMKELKKKMIQLKAELKSKKSNL
;
A
#
# COMPACT_ATOMS: atom_id res chain seq x y z
N MET A 1 3.22 21.73 -8.94
CA MET A 1 4.68 21.50 -8.95
C MET A 1 4.91 20.03 -8.65
N LYS A 2 5.46 19.25 -9.60
CA LYS A 2 5.92 17.88 -9.32
C LYS A 2 7.09 18.02 -8.33
N ASN A 3 7.11 17.23 -7.25
CA ASN A 3 8.26 17.20 -6.35
C ASN A 3 9.26 16.19 -6.94
N PRO A 4 10.31 16.62 -7.67
CA PRO A 4 11.18 15.72 -8.41
C PRO A 4 11.90 14.71 -7.49
N SER A 5 12.00 15.00 -6.19
CA SER A 5 12.65 14.16 -5.19
C SER A 5 11.95 12.82 -4.93
N LEU A 6 10.61 12.77 -5.00
CA LEU A 6 9.85 11.55 -4.70
C LEU A 6 9.94 10.52 -5.83
N GLU A 7 9.85 10.98 -7.09
CA GLU A 7 9.96 10.12 -8.28
C GLU A 7 11.36 9.51 -8.41
N THR A 8 12.39 10.26 -8.03
CA THR A 8 13.77 9.76 -7.97
C THR A 8 13.97 8.73 -6.86
N SER A 9 13.35 8.90 -5.69
CA SER A 9 13.52 7.96 -4.56
C SER A 9 12.89 6.60 -4.88
N GLU A 10 11.67 6.59 -5.42
CA GLU A 10 10.99 5.33 -5.72
C GLU A 10 11.69 4.55 -6.84
N THR A 11 12.19 5.25 -7.86
CA THR A 11 12.96 4.63 -8.95
C THR A 11 14.25 4.01 -8.42
N MET A 12 14.90 4.68 -7.47
CA MET A 12 16.11 4.20 -6.82
C MET A 12 15.86 2.93 -6.00
N ASP A 13 14.80 2.91 -5.18
CA ASP A 13 14.45 1.73 -4.37
C ASP A 13 14.15 0.50 -5.23
N ARG A 14 13.42 0.71 -6.34
CA ARG A 14 13.13 -0.37 -7.31
C ARG A 14 14.40 -0.91 -7.94
N LEU A 15 15.34 -0.02 -8.28
CA LEU A 15 16.60 -0.41 -8.90
C LEU A 15 17.51 -1.17 -7.93
N HIS A 16 17.65 -0.71 -6.69
CA HIS A 16 18.37 -1.42 -5.64
C HIS A 16 17.79 -2.82 -5.42
N THR A 17 16.46 -2.91 -5.25
CA THR A 17 15.76 -4.20 -5.08
C THR A 17 16.02 -5.13 -6.27
N PHE A 18 16.08 -4.60 -7.49
CA PHE A 18 16.38 -5.40 -8.67
C PHE A 18 17.81 -5.91 -8.67
N ILE A 19 18.79 -5.05 -8.37
CA ILE A 19 20.22 -5.39 -8.34
C ILE A 19 20.49 -6.46 -7.29
N ASP A 20 19.92 -6.30 -6.09
CA ASP A 20 20.04 -7.28 -5.01
C ASP A 20 19.49 -8.65 -5.40
N ARG A 21 18.48 -8.68 -6.29
CA ARG A 21 17.90 -9.93 -6.81
C ARG A 21 18.67 -10.49 -8.01
N THR A 22 19.45 -9.70 -8.74
CA THR A 22 20.17 -10.20 -9.92
C THR A 22 21.23 -11.24 -9.57
N VAL A 23 21.97 -11.02 -8.48
CA VAL A 23 23.01 -11.95 -8.00
C VAL A 23 22.44 -13.33 -7.67
N PRO A 24 21.41 -13.48 -6.80
CA PRO A 24 20.85 -14.79 -6.49
C PRO A 24 20.21 -15.48 -7.70
N ILE A 25 19.60 -14.73 -8.63
CA ILE A 25 19.07 -15.30 -9.88
C ILE A 25 20.20 -15.94 -10.71
N LYS A 26 21.32 -15.22 -10.88
CA LYS A 26 22.48 -15.73 -11.64
C LYS A 26 23.17 -16.89 -10.94
N ILE A 27 23.24 -16.88 -9.61
CA ILE A 27 23.72 -18.03 -8.82
C ILE A 27 22.80 -19.24 -9.05
N GLY A 28 21.48 -19.05 -9.00
CA GLY A 28 20.51 -20.10 -9.32
C GLY A 28 20.69 -20.65 -10.73
N TYR A 29 20.95 -19.79 -11.70
CA TYR A 29 21.25 -20.18 -13.08
C TYR A 29 22.57 -20.99 -13.20
N LEU A 30 23.62 -20.59 -12.48
CA LEU A 30 24.87 -21.35 -12.42
C LEU A 30 24.66 -22.74 -11.82
N LEU A 31 23.93 -22.83 -10.71
CA LEU A 31 23.58 -24.10 -10.07
C LEU A 31 22.77 -24.99 -11.01
N PHE A 32 21.84 -24.41 -11.76
CA PHE A 32 21.08 -25.13 -12.78
C PHE A 32 21.97 -25.68 -13.90
N ILE A 33 22.94 -24.89 -14.38
CA ILE A 33 23.90 -25.36 -15.39
C ILE A 33 24.78 -26.50 -14.85
N VAL A 34 25.28 -26.37 -13.62
CA VAL A 34 26.07 -27.42 -12.96
C VAL A 34 25.23 -28.69 -12.78
N PHE A 35 23.97 -28.56 -12.38
CA PHE A 35 23.04 -29.67 -12.29
C PHE A 35 22.82 -30.38 -13.64
N LEU A 36 22.57 -29.61 -14.70
CA LEU A 36 22.43 -30.19 -16.05
C LEU A 36 23.70 -30.92 -16.49
N LYS A 37 24.87 -30.35 -16.19
CA LYS A 37 26.15 -30.93 -16.57
C LYS A 37 26.48 -32.18 -15.78
N ASP A 38 26.42 -32.13 -14.45
CA ASP A 38 26.97 -33.18 -13.58
C ASP A 38 25.93 -34.25 -13.20
N VAL A 39 24.64 -33.88 -13.11
CA VAL A 39 23.56 -34.82 -12.73
C VAL A 39 22.88 -35.41 -13.97
N VAL A 40 22.51 -34.56 -14.92
CA VAL A 40 21.83 -34.99 -16.16
C VAL A 40 22.83 -35.48 -17.22
N SER A 41 24.14 -35.26 -17.00
CA SER A 41 25.20 -35.56 -17.97
C SER A 41 24.99 -34.85 -19.32
N TYR A 42 24.33 -33.70 -19.31
CA TYR A 42 24.13 -32.89 -20.52
C TYR A 42 25.47 -32.25 -20.92
N PRO A 43 25.87 -32.29 -22.21
CA PRO A 43 27.21 -31.89 -22.65
C PRO A 43 27.35 -30.36 -22.72
N VAL A 44 27.28 -29.69 -21.57
CA VAL A 44 27.48 -28.24 -21.47
C VAL A 44 28.98 -27.91 -21.57
N PRO A 45 29.39 -27.06 -22.53
CA PRO A 45 30.76 -26.59 -22.61
C PRO A 45 31.21 -25.84 -21.34
N ASN A 46 32.42 -26.11 -20.86
CA ASN A 46 32.97 -25.43 -19.67
C ASN A 46 33.01 -23.90 -19.83
N ILE A 47 33.13 -23.39 -21.06
CA ILE A 47 33.10 -21.95 -21.32
C ILE A 47 31.79 -21.28 -20.87
N VAL A 48 30.66 -22.00 -20.90
CA VAL A 48 29.37 -21.48 -20.40
C VAL A 48 29.45 -21.20 -18.90
N THR A 49 29.99 -22.14 -18.11
CA THR A 49 30.16 -21.94 -16.66
C THR A 49 31.08 -20.76 -16.34
N VAL A 50 32.13 -20.56 -17.14
CA VAL A 50 33.04 -19.41 -17.00
C VAL A 50 32.31 -18.10 -17.30
N ILE A 51 31.55 -18.03 -18.41
CA ILE A 51 30.81 -16.81 -18.77
C ILE A 51 29.77 -16.45 -17.70
N VAL A 52 29.02 -17.43 -17.19
CA VAL A 52 28.04 -17.20 -16.12
C VAL A 52 28.73 -16.74 -14.83
N SER A 53 29.92 -17.27 -14.53
CA SER A 53 30.72 -16.78 -13.40
C SER A 53 31.15 -15.31 -13.59
N ILE A 54 31.53 -14.92 -14.81
CA ILE A 54 31.81 -13.51 -15.15
C ILE A 54 30.55 -12.64 -14.98
N MET A 55 29.37 -13.14 -15.37
CA MET A 55 28.10 -12.43 -15.18
C MET A 55 27.76 -12.25 -13.69
N ILE A 56 28.07 -13.22 -12.83
CA ILE A 56 27.90 -13.09 -11.37
C ILE A 56 28.89 -12.08 -10.83
N LEU A 57 30.17 -12.19 -11.22
CA LEU A 57 31.22 -11.27 -10.76
C LEU A 57 30.88 -9.82 -11.15
N SER A 58 30.48 -9.57 -12.40
CA SER A 58 30.09 -8.23 -12.84
C SER A 58 28.87 -7.69 -12.08
N ALA A 59 27.90 -8.54 -11.76
CA ALA A 59 26.74 -8.18 -10.93
C ALA A 59 27.16 -7.79 -9.50
N THR A 60 28.05 -8.57 -8.88
CA THR A 60 28.55 -8.29 -7.53
C THR A 60 29.39 -7.02 -7.47
N ILE A 61 30.24 -6.78 -8.48
CA ILE A 61 31.02 -5.54 -8.59
C ILE A 61 30.08 -4.34 -8.70
N LEU A 62 29.03 -4.44 -9.52
CA LEU A 62 28.04 -3.37 -9.67
C LEU A 62 27.29 -3.11 -8.35
N ALA A 63 26.83 -4.15 -7.66
CA ALA A 63 26.14 -4.04 -6.38
C ALA A 63 27.03 -3.34 -5.34
N PHE A 64 28.28 -3.80 -5.20
CA PHE A 64 29.28 -3.19 -4.32
C PHE A 64 29.58 -1.74 -4.69
N TYR A 65 29.65 -1.42 -5.99
CA TYR A 65 29.86 -0.05 -6.46
C TYR A 65 28.71 0.88 -6.08
N PHE A 66 27.46 0.42 -6.15
CA PHE A 66 26.30 1.21 -5.74
C PHE A 66 26.13 1.34 -4.23
N GLU A 67 26.56 0.34 -3.46
CA GLU A 67 26.56 0.44 -1.99
C GLU A 67 27.63 1.42 -1.49
N LYS A 68 28.82 1.40 -2.11
CA LYS A 68 29.99 2.15 -1.62
C LYS A 68 29.98 3.64 -1.99
N TYR A 69 29.39 4.00 -3.13
CA TYR A 69 29.48 5.37 -3.66
C TYR A 69 28.10 6.05 -3.68
N PRO A 70 27.93 7.24 -3.06
CA PRO A 70 26.70 8.02 -3.13
C PRO A 70 26.59 8.68 -4.50
N LEU A 71 26.08 7.93 -5.48
CA LEU A 71 25.96 8.36 -6.86
C LEU A 71 24.64 9.10 -7.10
N SER A 72 24.64 10.02 -8.07
CA SER A 72 23.40 10.65 -8.51
C SER A 72 22.48 9.63 -9.21
N THR A 73 21.16 9.78 -9.09
CA THR A 73 20.17 8.89 -9.74
C THR A 73 20.44 8.73 -11.24
N LYS A 74 20.84 9.82 -11.92
CA LYS A 74 21.17 9.79 -13.36
C LYS A 74 22.41 8.93 -13.64
N THR A 75 23.45 9.04 -12.80
CA THR A 75 24.66 8.24 -12.92
C THR A 75 24.34 6.77 -12.71
N ILE A 76 23.55 6.44 -11.69
CA ILE A 76 23.18 5.05 -11.36
C ILE A 76 22.40 4.42 -12.51
N ILE A 77 21.37 5.09 -13.03
CA ILE A 77 20.58 4.60 -14.18
C ILE A 77 21.47 4.36 -15.39
N ASN A 78 22.39 5.29 -15.70
CA ASN A 78 23.30 5.13 -16.84
C ASN A 78 24.30 3.99 -16.64
N THR A 79 24.90 3.87 -15.46
CA THR A 79 25.83 2.77 -15.15
C THR A 79 25.10 1.43 -15.23
N PHE A 80 23.88 1.34 -14.68
CA PHE A 80 23.06 0.13 -14.78
C PHE A 80 22.66 -0.21 -16.22
N PHE A 81 22.38 0.81 -17.04
CA PHE A 81 22.11 0.64 -18.46
C PHE A 81 23.29 0.03 -19.20
N PHE A 82 24.51 0.55 -19.02
CA PHE A 82 25.71 -0.03 -19.64
C PHE A 82 25.98 -1.45 -19.15
N TYR A 83 25.82 -1.71 -17.86
CA TYR A 83 25.88 -3.07 -17.31
C TYR A 83 24.87 -4.00 -17.99
N THR A 84 23.62 -3.55 -18.21
CA THR A 84 22.58 -4.33 -18.89
C THR A 84 22.96 -4.66 -20.34
N LEU A 85 23.57 -3.73 -21.07
CA LEU A 85 24.08 -3.97 -22.43
C LEU A 85 25.20 -5.01 -22.45
N PHE A 86 26.12 -4.94 -21.49
CA PHE A 86 27.22 -5.88 -21.34
C PHE A 86 26.71 -7.27 -20.93
N ASP A 87 25.77 -7.33 -19.99
CA ASP A 87 25.15 -8.56 -19.52
C ASP A 87 24.38 -9.27 -20.65
N LEU A 88 23.66 -8.51 -21.48
CA LEU A 88 22.97 -9.04 -22.65
C LEU A 88 23.94 -9.61 -23.71
N LEU A 89 25.11 -9.00 -23.87
CA LEU A 89 26.16 -9.53 -24.74
C LEU A 89 26.68 -10.88 -24.20
N LEU A 90 26.98 -10.97 -22.90
CA LEU A 90 27.40 -12.24 -22.29
C LEU A 90 26.32 -13.31 -22.40
N LEU A 91 25.05 -12.93 -22.19
CA LEU A 91 23.92 -13.83 -22.33
C LEU A 91 23.77 -14.35 -23.78
N THR A 92 23.98 -13.48 -24.78
CA THR A 92 24.00 -13.89 -26.20
C THR A 92 25.04 -14.98 -26.45
N ILE A 93 26.23 -14.86 -25.84
CA ILE A 93 27.30 -15.87 -25.95
C ILE A 93 26.89 -17.17 -25.24
N VAL A 94 26.25 -17.09 -24.07
CA VAL A 94 25.72 -18.28 -23.36
C VAL A 94 24.66 -18.99 -24.21
N ILE A 95 23.70 -18.25 -24.78
CA ILE A 95 22.64 -18.79 -25.65
C ILE A 95 23.25 -19.48 -26.86
N HIS A 96 24.32 -18.92 -27.44
CA HIS A 96 25.04 -19.55 -28.54
C HIS A 96 25.51 -20.97 -28.18
N PHE A 97 26.22 -21.12 -27.05
CA PHE A 97 26.79 -22.39 -26.61
C PHE A 97 25.77 -23.41 -26.11
N LEU A 98 24.63 -22.94 -25.59
CA LEU A 98 23.52 -23.82 -25.17
C LEU A 98 22.67 -24.31 -26.34
N ALA A 99 22.98 -23.89 -27.58
CA ALA A 99 22.26 -24.25 -28.81
C ALA A 99 20.74 -24.02 -28.73
N GLY A 100 20.29 -23.10 -27.87
CA GLY A 100 18.88 -22.91 -27.54
C GLY A 100 18.21 -21.80 -28.37
N ILE A 101 16.95 -22.01 -28.72
CA ILE A 101 16.04 -21.00 -29.30
C ILE A 101 15.37 -20.19 -28.19
N GLU A 102 16.13 -19.73 -27.20
CA GLU A 102 15.55 -19.06 -26.05
C GLU A 102 15.41 -17.56 -26.32
N PHE A 103 14.60 -17.23 -27.34
CA PHE A 103 14.22 -15.85 -27.67
C PHE A 103 13.54 -15.14 -26.49
N ILE A 104 12.98 -15.94 -25.56
CA ILE A 104 12.30 -15.51 -24.35
C ILE A 104 13.19 -14.62 -23.46
N TYR A 105 14.51 -14.84 -23.44
CA TYR A 105 15.38 -13.96 -22.65
C TYR A 105 15.47 -12.55 -23.24
N TYR A 106 15.61 -12.42 -24.56
CA TYR A 106 15.61 -11.11 -25.22
C TYR A 106 14.30 -10.36 -24.97
N VAL A 107 13.17 -11.06 -24.98
CA VAL A 107 11.85 -10.53 -24.61
C VAL A 107 11.88 -9.93 -23.20
N PHE A 108 12.46 -10.64 -22.24
CA PHE A 108 12.57 -10.17 -20.86
C PHE A 108 13.41 -8.89 -20.74
N TYR A 109 14.58 -8.83 -21.41
CA TYR A 109 15.41 -7.61 -21.40
C TYR A 109 14.72 -6.41 -22.05
N ILE A 110 13.93 -6.61 -23.11
CA ILE A 110 13.14 -5.53 -23.73
C ILE A 110 12.09 -5.01 -22.74
N ILE A 111 11.33 -5.91 -22.10
CA ILE A 111 10.31 -5.53 -21.11
C ILE A 111 10.93 -4.79 -19.94
N LEU A 112 12.03 -5.33 -19.38
CA LEU A 112 12.79 -4.67 -18.32
C LEU A 112 13.33 -3.31 -18.76
N GLY A 113 13.75 -3.19 -20.00
CA GLY A 113 14.26 -1.95 -20.57
C GLY A 113 13.25 -0.82 -20.50
N PHE A 114 11.99 -1.09 -20.88
CA PHE A 114 10.91 -0.13 -20.76
C PHE A 114 10.46 0.10 -19.32
N ALA A 115 10.64 -0.86 -18.42
CA ALA A 115 10.27 -0.71 -17.01
C ALA A 115 11.22 0.22 -16.24
N PHE A 116 12.52 0.16 -16.54
CA PHE A 116 13.56 0.83 -15.74
C PHE A 116 14.24 2.02 -16.43
N PHE A 117 14.29 2.06 -17.76
CA PHE A 117 15.04 3.08 -18.48
C PHE A 117 14.16 4.15 -19.13
N SER A 118 14.79 5.26 -19.48
CA SER A 118 14.14 6.27 -20.31
C SER A 118 13.76 5.68 -21.67
N GLN A 119 12.73 6.26 -22.32
CA GLN A 119 12.24 5.79 -23.62
C GLN A 119 13.36 5.66 -24.67
N ARG A 120 14.31 6.62 -24.70
CA ARG A 120 15.44 6.59 -25.65
C ARG A 120 16.38 5.41 -25.39
N GLN A 121 16.67 5.14 -24.12
CA GLN A 121 17.51 4.01 -23.70
C GLN A 121 16.81 2.67 -23.96
N ALA A 122 15.50 2.55 -23.71
CA ALA A 122 14.74 1.34 -23.98
C ALA A 122 14.66 1.01 -25.48
N ILE A 123 14.47 2.03 -26.33
CA ILE A 123 14.53 1.88 -27.79
C ILE A 123 15.94 1.45 -28.22
N PHE A 124 16.99 2.07 -27.66
CA PHE A 124 18.36 1.66 -27.94
C PHE A 124 18.63 0.21 -27.50
N LEU A 125 18.17 -0.20 -26.33
CA LEU A 125 18.30 -1.58 -25.83
C LEU A 125 17.59 -2.58 -26.75
N THR A 126 16.42 -2.22 -27.27
CA THR A 126 15.68 -3.04 -28.24
C THR A 126 16.46 -3.18 -29.54
N PHE A 127 17.01 -2.07 -30.05
CA PHE A 127 17.89 -2.09 -31.23
C PHE A 127 19.15 -2.93 -31.00
N TRP A 128 19.81 -2.76 -29.85
CA TRP A 128 20.99 -3.54 -29.45
C TRP A 128 20.68 -5.04 -29.36
N THR A 129 19.51 -5.39 -28.82
CA THR A 129 19.00 -6.76 -28.76
C THR A 129 18.83 -7.36 -30.15
N ILE A 130 18.21 -6.61 -31.07
CA ILE A 130 18.05 -7.02 -32.46
C ILE A 130 19.42 -7.21 -33.13
N LEU A 131 20.34 -6.27 -32.93
CA LEU A 131 21.70 -6.33 -33.48
C LEU A 131 22.44 -7.60 -33.02
N LEU A 132 22.42 -7.91 -31.72
CA LEU A 132 23.07 -9.10 -31.15
C LEU A 132 22.46 -10.39 -31.70
N PHE A 133 21.13 -10.46 -31.77
CA PHE A 133 20.42 -11.62 -32.29
C PHE A 133 20.69 -11.86 -33.78
N VAL A 134 20.53 -10.82 -34.60
CA VAL A 134 20.81 -10.86 -36.05
C VAL A 134 22.27 -11.20 -36.29
N GLY A 135 23.18 -10.53 -35.57
CA GLY A 135 24.62 -10.81 -35.63
C GLY A 135 24.94 -12.26 -35.31
N LEU A 136 24.32 -12.83 -34.26
CA LEU A 136 24.49 -14.23 -33.90
C LEU A 136 24.03 -15.19 -35.02
N ILE A 137 22.87 -14.93 -35.63
CA ILE A 137 22.36 -15.76 -36.73
C ILE A 137 23.31 -15.70 -37.94
N TYR A 138 23.74 -14.52 -38.35
CA TYR A 138 24.62 -14.39 -39.50
C TYR A 138 26.03 -14.95 -39.24
N LEU A 139 26.57 -14.80 -38.03
CA LEU A 139 27.84 -15.42 -37.65
C LEU A 139 27.78 -16.96 -37.73
N LYS A 140 26.63 -17.56 -37.39
CA LYS A 140 26.38 -19.00 -37.60
C LYS A 140 26.24 -19.34 -39.09
N TYR A 141 25.43 -18.58 -39.83
CA TYR A 141 25.22 -18.79 -41.28
C TYR A 141 26.54 -18.79 -42.07
N PHE A 142 27.45 -17.86 -41.76
CA PHE A 142 28.77 -17.78 -42.39
C PHE A 142 29.80 -18.77 -41.84
N GLN A 143 29.42 -19.64 -40.89
CA GLN A 143 30.29 -20.61 -40.23
C GLN A 143 31.51 -19.95 -39.54
N ILE A 144 31.40 -18.67 -39.16
CA ILE A 144 32.45 -17.98 -38.39
C ILE A 144 32.52 -18.56 -36.97
N ILE A 145 31.36 -19.00 -36.45
CA ILE A 145 31.26 -19.69 -35.18
C ILE A 145 30.74 -21.11 -35.44
N SER A 146 31.28 -22.10 -34.73
CA SER A 146 30.92 -23.51 -34.88
C SER A 146 29.46 -23.79 -34.52
N ASP A 147 28.80 -24.59 -35.36
CA ASP A 147 27.45 -25.08 -35.08
C ASP A 147 27.50 -26.21 -34.03
N ILE A 148 27.07 -25.88 -32.82
CA ILE A 148 26.90 -26.85 -31.75
C ILE A 148 25.47 -27.38 -31.85
N HIS A 149 25.30 -28.58 -32.42
CA HIS A 149 23.99 -29.21 -32.56
C HIS A 149 23.68 -30.07 -31.33
N LEU A 150 23.08 -29.47 -30.30
CA LEU A 150 22.52 -30.24 -29.18
C LEU A 150 21.13 -30.81 -29.52
N ILE A 151 20.40 -30.12 -30.41
CA ILE A 151 19.06 -30.52 -30.85
C ILE A 151 19.12 -30.85 -32.35
N PRO A 152 18.95 -32.11 -32.75
CA PRO A 152 19.12 -32.54 -34.15
C PRO A 152 18.05 -31.99 -35.10
N LEU A 153 16.94 -31.44 -34.59
CA LEU A 153 15.84 -30.89 -35.40
C LEU A 153 16.22 -29.63 -36.21
N GLN A 154 17.36 -29.00 -35.94
CA GLN A 154 17.65 -27.65 -36.44
C GLN A 154 18.75 -27.56 -37.52
N ALA A 155 19.47 -28.65 -37.79
CA ALA A 155 20.69 -28.60 -38.60
C ALA A 155 20.45 -28.37 -40.11
N GLN A 156 19.30 -28.76 -40.65
CA GLN A 156 19.11 -28.79 -42.11
C GLN A 156 18.68 -27.44 -42.73
N GLY A 157 18.13 -26.51 -41.96
CA GLY A 157 17.63 -25.22 -42.48
C GLY A 157 18.64 -24.08 -42.48
N LEU A 158 19.71 -24.18 -41.67
CA LEU A 158 20.61 -23.05 -41.40
C LEU A 158 21.54 -22.68 -42.57
N HIS A 159 21.69 -23.54 -43.58
CA HIS A 159 22.48 -23.22 -44.79
C HIS A 159 21.65 -22.66 -45.94
N ASP A 160 20.31 -22.70 -45.85
CA ASP A 160 19.46 -22.07 -46.84
C ASP A 160 19.34 -20.57 -46.54
N PHE A 161 19.87 -19.74 -47.44
CA PHE A 161 19.79 -18.29 -47.36
C PHE A 161 18.35 -17.80 -47.17
N LEU A 162 17.40 -18.42 -47.88
CA LEU A 162 16.00 -17.99 -47.84
C LEU A 162 15.37 -18.32 -46.49
N PHE A 163 15.72 -19.46 -45.89
CA PHE A 163 15.32 -19.81 -44.53
C PHE A 163 15.89 -18.85 -43.49
N VAL A 164 17.19 -18.54 -43.56
CA VAL A 164 17.83 -17.60 -42.63
C VAL A 164 17.25 -16.19 -42.75
N PHE A 165 17.03 -15.72 -43.98
CA PHE A 165 16.46 -14.40 -44.22
C PHE A 165 15.02 -14.29 -43.71
N THR A 166 14.18 -15.29 -43.99
CA THR A 166 12.77 -15.30 -43.56
C THR A 166 12.64 -15.42 -42.04
N THR A 167 13.39 -16.32 -41.41
CA THR A 167 13.38 -16.48 -39.95
C THR A 167 13.88 -15.22 -39.25
N THR A 168 15.01 -14.64 -39.71
CA THR A 168 15.53 -13.38 -39.16
C THR A 168 14.53 -12.25 -39.30
N THR A 169 13.88 -12.10 -40.47
CA THR A 169 12.88 -11.06 -40.70
C THR A 169 11.68 -11.22 -39.76
N LEU A 170 11.17 -12.44 -39.61
CA LEU A 170 10.05 -12.74 -38.71
C LEU A 170 10.41 -12.42 -37.25
N TYR A 171 11.61 -12.79 -36.81
CA TYR A 171 12.08 -12.50 -35.47
C TYR A 171 12.25 -11.00 -35.23
N VAL A 172 12.89 -10.27 -36.14
CA VAL A 172 13.03 -8.81 -36.02
C VAL A 172 11.66 -8.15 -35.92
N LEU A 173 10.70 -8.57 -36.76
CA LEU A 173 9.32 -8.06 -36.69
C LEU A 173 8.67 -8.36 -35.34
N SER A 174 8.86 -9.57 -34.81
CA SER A 174 8.32 -9.96 -33.49
C SER A 174 8.91 -9.15 -32.34
N LEU A 175 10.23 -8.90 -32.33
CA LEU A 175 10.90 -8.09 -31.31
C LEU A 175 10.51 -6.62 -31.41
N CYS A 176 10.36 -6.08 -32.62
CA CYS A 176 9.83 -4.73 -32.85
C CYS A 176 8.39 -4.59 -32.35
N PHE A 177 7.53 -5.58 -32.65
CA PHE A 177 6.15 -5.61 -32.18
C PHE A 177 6.08 -5.67 -30.65
N LEU A 178 6.91 -6.50 -30.03
CA LEU A 178 7.00 -6.59 -28.57
C LEU A 178 7.52 -5.28 -27.95
N GLY A 179 8.52 -4.63 -28.55
CA GLY A 179 8.99 -3.32 -28.12
C GLY A 179 7.88 -2.27 -28.18
N PHE A 180 7.06 -2.29 -29.24
CA PHE A 180 5.89 -1.43 -29.37
C PHE A 180 4.83 -1.70 -28.28
N LEU A 181 4.50 -2.97 -28.03
CA LEU A 181 3.58 -3.35 -26.96
C LEU A 181 4.09 -2.92 -25.58
N SER A 182 5.38 -3.15 -25.30
CA SER A 182 6.04 -2.77 -24.05
C SER A 182 6.00 -1.26 -23.84
N PHE A 183 6.22 -0.49 -24.90
CA PHE A 183 6.10 0.96 -24.87
C PHE A 183 4.67 1.42 -24.55
N GLY A 184 3.65 0.86 -25.22
CA GLY A 184 2.25 1.17 -24.96
C GLY A 184 1.82 0.84 -23.53
N PHE A 185 2.27 -0.30 -23.01
CA PHE A 185 2.05 -0.71 -21.63
C PHE A 185 2.71 0.25 -20.63
N TYR A 186 3.99 0.60 -20.86
CA TYR A 186 4.74 1.55 -20.04
C TYR A 186 4.04 2.91 -19.94
N GLN A 187 3.58 3.46 -21.06
CA GLN A 187 2.84 4.73 -21.08
C GLN A 187 1.55 4.66 -20.26
N THR A 188 0.84 3.53 -20.36
CA THR A 188 -0.39 3.31 -19.57
C THR A 188 -0.08 3.21 -18.08
N MET A 189 0.99 2.51 -17.71
CA MET A 189 1.44 2.38 -16.32
C MET A 189 1.82 3.73 -15.73
N ILE A 190 2.60 4.55 -16.43
CA ILE A 190 2.95 5.91 -15.96
C ILE A 190 1.72 6.77 -15.76
N LYS A 191 0.76 6.74 -16.70
CA LYS A 191 -0.50 7.49 -16.56
C LYS A 191 -1.26 7.06 -15.32
N ARG A 192 -1.35 5.75 -15.04
CA ARG A 192 -2.01 5.20 -13.85
C ARG A 192 -1.28 5.58 -12.57
N ILE A 193 0.05 5.52 -12.54
CA ILE A 193 0.85 5.92 -11.37
C ILE A 193 0.62 7.42 -11.07
N ASN A 194 0.68 8.29 -12.08
CA ASN A 194 0.42 9.72 -11.90
C ASN A 194 -1.01 9.99 -11.42
N LEU A 195 -2.00 9.22 -11.89
CA LEU A 195 -3.38 9.34 -11.44
C LEU A 195 -3.51 8.91 -9.98
N LEU A 196 -2.93 7.77 -9.59
CA LEU A 196 -2.93 7.29 -8.21
C LEU A 196 -2.28 8.28 -7.25
N GLN A 197 -1.14 8.87 -7.61
CA GLN A 197 -0.49 9.91 -6.81
C GLN A 197 -1.39 11.14 -6.62
N LYS A 198 -2.07 11.60 -7.69
CA LYS A 198 -3.03 12.71 -7.57
C LYS A 198 -4.19 12.36 -6.64
N THR A 199 -4.75 11.15 -6.76
CA THR A 199 -5.84 10.68 -5.89
C THR A 199 -5.39 10.58 -4.44
N GLN A 200 -4.17 10.12 -4.17
CA GLN A 200 -3.61 10.07 -2.81
C GLN A 200 -3.50 11.47 -2.19
N ILE A 201 -2.98 12.46 -2.93
CA ILE A 201 -2.88 13.85 -2.46
C ILE A 201 -4.27 14.43 -2.15
N ILE A 202 -5.25 14.20 -3.02
CA ILE A 202 -6.64 14.66 -2.79
C ILE A 202 -7.21 14.03 -1.53
N LEU A 203 -7.04 12.72 -1.35
CA LEU A 203 -7.51 12.00 -0.16
C LEU A 203 -6.84 12.51 1.12
N GLU A 204 -5.56 12.87 1.06
CA GLU A 204 -4.84 13.43 2.21
C GLU A 204 -5.38 14.82 2.60
N ILE A 205 -5.65 15.68 1.62
CA ILE A 205 -6.30 16.99 1.82
C ILE A 205 -7.70 16.81 2.40
N GLU A 206 -8.50 15.90 1.84
CA GLU A 206 -9.85 15.62 2.33
C GLU A 206 -9.84 15.10 3.76
N LYS A 207 -8.94 14.16 4.08
CA LYS A 207 -8.74 13.68 5.46
C LYS A 207 -8.39 14.80 6.42
N GLY A 208 -7.47 15.69 6.04
CA GLY A 208 -7.12 16.86 6.85
C GLY A 208 -8.31 17.77 7.09
N SER A 209 -9.10 18.04 6.05
CA SER A 209 -10.32 18.86 6.16
C SER A 209 -11.38 18.21 7.06
N LEU A 210 -11.54 16.88 6.98
CA LEU A 210 -12.48 16.12 7.78
C LEU A 210 -12.05 16.09 9.25
N GLU A 211 -10.75 15.95 9.52
CA GLU A 211 -10.21 15.99 10.88
C GLU A 211 -10.49 17.34 11.56
N ILE A 212 -10.28 18.44 10.83
CA ILE A 212 -10.63 19.79 11.32
C ILE A 212 -12.13 19.88 11.63
N ARG A 213 -12.99 19.39 10.74
CA ARG A 213 -14.45 19.42 10.93
C ARG A 213 -14.89 18.58 12.12
N VAL A 214 -14.35 17.37 12.27
CA VAL A 214 -14.64 16.49 13.41
C VAL A 214 -14.17 17.13 14.72
N ARG A 215 -12.99 17.75 14.73
CA ARG A 215 -12.45 18.46 15.90
C ARG A 215 -13.32 19.66 16.28
N ALA A 216 -13.77 20.45 15.29
CA ALA A 216 -14.69 21.55 15.51
C ALA A 216 -16.02 21.05 16.10
N ARG A 217 -16.62 20.01 15.51
CA ARG A 217 -17.89 19.44 16.00
C ARG A 217 -17.76 18.85 17.40
N LYS A 218 -16.63 18.22 17.72
CA LYS A 218 -16.35 17.70 19.07
C LYS A 218 -16.27 18.83 20.11
N ARG A 219 -15.71 19.99 19.75
CA ARG A 219 -15.67 21.18 20.62
C ARG A 219 -17.07 21.76 20.83
N GLU A 220 -17.85 21.89 19.75
CA GLU A 220 -19.26 22.35 19.82
C GLU A 220 -20.08 21.47 20.78
N LEU A 221 -20.06 20.15 20.57
CA LEU A 221 -20.77 19.19 21.42
C LEU A 221 -20.28 19.23 22.88
N GLY A 222 -18.98 19.49 23.10
CA GLY A 222 -18.43 19.67 24.44
C GLY A 222 -18.96 20.91 25.15
N LEU A 223 -19.13 22.02 24.43
CA LEU A 223 -19.71 23.26 24.96
C LEU A 223 -21.21 23.09 25.23
N GLU A 224 -21.95 22.45 24.33
CA GLU A 224 -23.37 22.14 24.52
C GLU A 224 -23.58 21.25 25.76
N ARG A 225 -22.77 20.21 25.95
CA ARG A 225 -22.83 19.36 27.15
C ARG A 225 -22.61 20.15 28.43
N LYS A 226 -21.59 21.01 28.49
CA LYS A 226 -21.34 21.87 29.66
C LYS A 226 -22.50 22.81 29.95
N ASN A 227 -23.09 23.41 28.91
CA ASN A 227 -24.26 24.27 29.06
C ASN A 227 -25.49 23.50 29.56
N LEU A 228 -25.70 22.28 29.07
CA LEU A 228 -26.78 21.40 29.54
C LEU A 228 -26.57 20.97 31.00
N GLU A 229 -25.36 20.59 31.39
CA GLU A 229 -25.02 20.26 32.78
C GLU A 229 -25.27 21.44 33.71
N LYS A 230 -24.90 22.66 33.30
CA LYS A 230 -25.18 23.87 34.07
C LYS A 230 -26.68 24.07 34.28
N ARG A 231 -27.49 23.94 33.22
CA ARG A 231 -28.96 24.03 33.31
C ARG A 231 -29.58 22.93 34.18
N ILE A 232 -29.07 21.71 34.10
CA ILE A 232 -29.52 20.60 34.95
C ILE A 232 -29.23 20.91 36.42
N ASN A 233 -28.03 21.42 36.73
CA ASN A 233 -27.67 21.78 38.09
C ASN A 233 -28.48 22.98 38.62
N GLU A 234 -28.73 23.99 37.79
CA GLU A 234 -29.62 25.11 38.12
C GLU A 234 -31.04 24.61 38.44
N ARG A 235 -31.63 23.80 37.56
CA ARG A 235 -32.96 23.20 37.80
C ARG A 235 -33.01 22.29 39.02
N LYS A 236 -31.93 21.55 39.29
CA LYS A 236 -31.86 20.68 40.48
C LYS A 236 -31.87 21.52 41.76
N LYS A 237 -31.16 22.64 41.79
CA LYS A 237 -31.20 23.59 42.91
C LYS A 237 -32.57 24.23 43.08
N GLU A 238 -33.18 24.68 41.98
CA GLU A 238 -34.54 25.25 42.00
C GLU A 238 -35.56 24.25 42.57
N LEU A 239 -35.52 22.99 42.12
CA LEU A 239 -36.38 21.92 42.63
C LEU A 239 -36.13 21.62 44.12
N GLU A 240 -34.87 21.67 44.58
CA GLU A 240 -34.52 21.44 45.98
C GLU A 240 -35.05 22.58 46.87
N GLU A 241 -34.90 23.83 46.45
CA GLU A 241 -35.48 24.99 47.13
C GLU A 241 -37.01 24.94 47.17
N GLU A 242 -37.65 24.54 46.07
CA GLU A 242 -39.10 24.40 45.99
C GLU A 242 -39.60 23.26 46.90
N ASN A 243 -38.91 22.12 46.92
CA ASN A 243 -39.22 21.01 47.83
C ASN A 243 -39.10 21.42 49.29
N GLN A 244 -38.04 22.15 49.68
CA GLN A 244 -37.90 22.67 51.05
C GLN A 244 -39.05 23.63 51.43
N LYS A 245 -39.46 24.51 50.51
CA LYS A 245 -40.63 25.38 50.73
C LYS A 245 -41.93 24.59 50.88
N LEU A 246 -42.11 23.54 50.08
CA LEU A 246 -43.28 22.66 50.17
C LEU A 246 -43.29 21.88 51.50
N GLU A 247 -42.16 21.33 51.93
CA GLU A 247 -42.01 20.66 53.23
C GLU A 247 -42.37 21.61 54.38
N GLY A 248 -41.87 22.86 54.35
CA GLY A 248 -42.23 23.88 55.33
C GLY A 248 -43.73 24.18 55.37
N ARG A 249 -44.38 24.29 54.21
CA ARG A 249 -45.84 24.46 54.12
C ARG A 249 -46.60 23.24 54.64
N ILE A 250 -46.12 22.03 54.39
CA ILE A 250 -46.72 20.80 54.91
C ILE A 250 -46.62 20.80 56.44
N GLU A 251 -45.48 21.17 57.03
CA GLU A 251 -45.33 21.27 58.49
C GLU A 251 -46.29 22.30 59.11
N GLU A 252 -46.42 23.48 58.50
CA GLU A 252 -47.38 24.51 58.93
C GLU A 252 -48.81 23.98 58.90
N LEU A 253 -49.22 23.38 57.77
CA LEU A 253 -50.55 22.77 57.64
C LEU A 253 -50.77 21.66 58.69
N THR A 254 -49.75 20.87 58.99
CA THR A 254 -49.83 19.81 60.00
C THR A 254 -49.99 20.40 61.42
N LYS A 255 -49.28 21.50 61.73
CA LYS A 255 -49.46 22.25 62.99
C LYS A 255 -50.87 22.84 63.08
N PHE A 256 -51.36 23.48 62.01
CA PHE A 256 -52.73 23.99 61.94
C PHE A 256 -53.75 22.87 62.18
N GLN A 257 -53.57 21.72 61.54
CA GLN A 257 -54.44 20.55 61.73
C GLN A 257 -54.42 20.06 63.19
N LYS A 258 -53.25 19.95 63.83
CA LYS A 258 -53.14 19.58 65.26
C LYS A 258 -53.88 20.56 66.17
N VAL A 259 -53.75 21.87 65.92
CA VAL A 259 -54.46 22.91 66.68
C VAL A 259 -55.97 22.80 66.48
N THR A 260 -56.42 22.62 65.24
CA THR A 260 -57.85 22.47 64.91
C THR A 260 -58.44 21.23 65.55
N LEU A 261 -57.78 20.07 65.44
CA LEU A 261 -58.18 18.84 66.13
C LEU A 261 -58.21 19.01 67.65
N GLY A 262 -57.22 19.71 68.22
CA GLY A 262 -57.19 20.05 69.65
C GLY A 262 -58.38 20.94 70.08
N ARG A 263 -58.73 21.94 69.25
CA ARG A 263 -59.91 22.79 69.46
C ARG A 263 -61.21 22.00 69.37
N GLU A 264 -61.33 21.09 68.40
CA GLU A 264 -62.50 20.22 68.26
C GLU A 264 -62.67 19.29 69.46
N LEU A 265 -61.59 18.63 69.90
CA LEU A 265 -61.60 17.78 71.10
C LEU A 265 -61.99 18.58 72.34
N LYS A 266 -61.42 19.77 72.54
CA LYS A 266 -61.76 20.64 73.68
C LYS A 266 -63.20 21.14 73.61
N MET A 267 -63.70 21.48 72.42
CA MET A 267 -65.12 21.80 72.22
C MET A 267 -66.02 20.62 72.57
N LYS A 268 -65.63 19.39 72.20
CA LYS A 268 -66.38 18.18 72.52
C LYS A 268 -66.42 17.92 74.03
N GLU A 269 -65.31 18.13 74.74
CA GLU A 269 -65.27 18.09 76.21
C GLU A 269 -66.12 19.17 76.87
N LEU A 270 -65.99 20.43 76.42
CA LEU A 270 -66.79 21.53 76.95
C LEU A 270 -68.29 21.31 76.71
N LYS A 271 -68.67 20.77 75.55
CA LYS A 271 -70.06 20.34 75.29
C LYS A 271 -70.50 19.26 76.28
N LYS A 272 -69.68 18.24 76.56
CA LYS A 272 -69.98 17.23 77.58
C LYS A 272 -70.14 17.83 78.97
N LYS A 273 -69.21 18.70 79.40
CA LYS A 273 -69.28 19.39 80.71
C LYS A 273 -70.50 20.30 80.83
N MET A 274 -70.86 21.02 79.76
CA MET A 274 -72.11 21.80 79.73
C MET A 274 -73.34 20.92 79.91
N ILE A 275 -73.36 19.74 79.29
CA ILE A 275 -74.46 18.78 79.47
C ILE A 275 -74.52 18.30 80.92
N GLN A 276 -73.38 17.96 81.54
CA GLN A 276 -73.29 17.55 82.95
C GLN A 276 -73.72 18.66 83.92
N LEU A 277 -73.18 19.87 83.77
CA LEU A 277 -73.53 21.03 84.60
C LEU A 277 -75.01 21.42 84.44
N LYS A 278 -75.57 21.30 83.23
CA LYS A 278 -77.02 21.48 83.02
C LYS A 278 -77.83 20.40 83.74
N ALA A 279 -77.37 19.16 83.77
CA ALA A 279 -78.01 18.08 84.52
C ALA A 279 -77.93 18.32 86.04
N GLU A 280 -76.79 18.77 86.56
CA GLU A 280 -76.60 19.12 87.98
C GLU A 280 -77.41 20.35 88.42
N LEU A 281 -77.50 21.39 87.58
CA LEU A 281 -78.37 22.53 87.85
C LEU A 281 -79.84 22.11 87.85
N LYS A 282 -80.22 21.14 87.00
CA LYS A 282 -81.57 20.58 86.97
C LYS A 282 -81.87 19.73 88.21
N SER A 283 -80.90 19.00 88.76
CA SER A 283 -81.04 18.26 90.02
C SER A 283 -80.99 19.14 91.27
N LYS A 284 -80.25 20.27 91.25
CA LYS A 284 -80.29 21.28 92.33
C LYS A 284 -81.59 22.10 92.32
N LYS A 285 -82.18 22.35 91.15
CA LYS A 285 -83.50 23.00 91.04
C LYS A 285 -84.67 22.11 91.42
N SER A 286 -84.49 20.80 91.58
CA SER A 286 -85.54 19.89 92.09
C SER A 286 -85.49 19.66 93.60
N ASN A 287 -84.53 20.28 94.30
CA ASN A 287 -84.40 20.23 95.77
C ASN A 287 -84.65 21.60 96.43
N LEU A 288 -85.34 22.48 95.72
CA LEU A 288 -85.91 23.76 96.16
C LEU A 288 -87.37 23.76 95.72
#